data_AF-A0A1A8UNB0-F1
#
_entry.id   AF-A0A1A8UNB0-F1
#
_cell.length_a   1.000
_cell.length_b   1.000
_cell.length_c   1.000
_cell.angle_alpha   90.00
_cell.angle_beta   90.00
_cell.angle_gamma   90.00
#
_symmetry.space_group_name_H-M   'P 1'
#
loop_
_entity.id
_entity.type
_entity.pdbx_description
1 polymer ?
#
loop_
_entity_poly.entity_id
_entity_poly.type
_entity_poly.pdbx_seq_one_letter_code
_entity_poly.pdbx_strand_id
1 'polypeptide(L)'
;CNGLQAPGLKDGKANAKLGNLEEEDNDARTLLSSTIFYQNLGEYAANQGVTVSVLSIEGTDCRLDELGRLADRTGGKVVIASPNQLHSEFEEIIQNRTTATHCAVTLLLPRSLRMKGEREAGHKCTREVGNVNPDTEITMQFEATDQDIGGEKKNGLANTEM
;
A
#
# COMPACT_ATOMS: atom_id res chain seq x y z
N CYS A 1 -18.65 -32.81 -25.45
CA CYS A 1 -17.62 -33.42 -24.58
C CYS A 1 -16.35 -33.59 -25.40
N ASN A 2 -15.31 -32.81 -25.11
CA ASN A 2 -13.91 -33.17 -25.35
C ASN A 2 -13.07 -32.24 -24.47
N GLY A 3 -12.38 -32.85 -23.51
CA GLY A 3 -11.80 -32.18 -22.35
C GLY A 3 -10.59 -31.33 -22.70
N LEU A 4 -10.56 -30.11 -22.15
CA LEU A 4 -9.33 -29.37 -21.94
C LEU A 4 -8.70 -29.87 -20.64
N GLN A 5 -7.59 -30.56 -20.77
CA GLN A 5 -6.70 -30.85 -19.65
C GLN A 5 -5.53 -29.87 -19.75
N ALA A 6 -5.39 -28.98 -18.79
CA ALA A 6 -4.23 -28.12 -18.65
C ALA A 6 -3.58 -28.36 -17.28
N PRO A 7 -2.63 -29.30 -17.16
CA PRO A 7 -1.76 -29.38 -16.02
C PRO A 7 -0.41 -28.77 -16.40
N GLY A 8 -0.31 -27.44 -16.33
CA GLY A 8 0.95 -26.73 -16.46
C GLY A 8 1.32 -26.10 -15.12
N LEU A 9 2.02 -26.83 -14.25
CA LEU A 9 2.82 -26.18 -13.21
C LEU A 9 3.91 -25.37 -13.92
N LYS A 10 3.88 -24.04 -13.80
CA LYS A 10 4.98 -23.19 -14.28
C LYS A 10 6.13 -23.24 -13.30
N ASP A 11 6.91 -24.30 -13.39
CA ASP A 11 8.23 -24.38 -12.77
C ASP A 11 9.21 -23.54 -13.60
N GLY A 12 9.72 -22.45 -13.01
CA GLY A 12 10.94 -21.73 -13.41
C GLY A 12 11.01 -21.15 -14.83
N LYS A 13 10.28 -20.07 -15.12
CA LYS A 13 10.74 -18.87 -15.89
C LYS A 13 9.56 -17.99 -16.25
N ALA A 14 9.53 -16.78 -15.69
CA ALA A 14 8.54 -15.78 -16.08
C ALA A 14 8.76 -15.40 -17.55
N ASN A 15 7.69 -15.47 -18.35
CA ASN A 15 7.67 -15.23 -19.80
C ASN A 15 8.61 -14.09 -20.27
N ALA A 16 9.60 -14.46 -21.09
CA ALA A 16 10.70 -13.63 -21.60
C ALA A 16 10.29 -12.50 -22.59
N LYS A 17 9.38 -11.58 -22.21
CA LYS A 17 9.17 -10.36 -23.01
C LYS A 17 8.63 -9.12 -22.30
N LEU A 18 7.70 -9.25 -21.36
CA LEU A 18 7.12 -8.07 -20.67
C LEU A 18 7.39 -8.00 -19.18
N GLY A 19 7.55 -9.15 -18.51
CA GLY A 19 7.82 -9.24 -17.07
C GLY A 19 9.21 -9.81 -16.76
N ASN A 20 10.17 -9.63 -17.68
CA ASN A 20 11.49 -10.21 -17.53
C ASN A 20 12.27 -9.51 -16.42
N LEU A 21 12.53 -10.23 -15.33
CA LEU A 21 13.33 -9.77 -14.21
C LEU A 21 14.78 -10.25 -14.28
N GLU A 22 15.11 -11.16 -15.22
CA GLU A 22 16.40 -11.88 -15.30
C GLU A 22 17.36 -11.36 -16.37
N GLU A 23 16.92 -10.51 -17.32
CA GLU A 23 17.86 -9.91 -18.29
C GLU A 23 18.41 -8.58 -17.76
N GLU A 24 19.68 -8.62 -17.34
CA GLU A 24 20.60 -7.48 -17.24
C GLU A 24 21.03 -6.98 -18.63
N ASP A 25 20.12 -6.87 -19.60
CA ASP A 25 20.41 -5.95 -20.70
C ASP A 25 20.31 -4.54 -20.11
N ASN A 26 21.46 -3.88 -20.01
CA ASN A 26 21.71 -2.53 -19.51
C ASN A 26 20.94 -1.42 -20.27
N ASP A 27 19.85 -1.77 -20.93
CA ASP A 27 18.98 -0.88 -21.65
C ASP A 27 17.84 -0.43 -20.73
N ALA A 28 17.81 0.88 -20.46
CA ALA A 28 16.76 1.55 -19.69
C ALA A 28 15.32 1.24 -20.16
N ARG A 29 15.16 0.73 -21.39
CA ARG A 29 13.87 0.30 -21.97
C ARG A 29 13.32 -0.99 -21.34
N THR A 30 14.16 -1.95 -21.01
CA THR A 30 13.74 -3.26 -20.43
C THR A 30 13.29 -3.10 -18.98
N LEU A 31 13.99 -2.25 -18.22
CA LEU A 31 13.62 -1.84 -16.86
C LEU A 31 12.26 -1.10 -16.83
N LEU A 32 12.06 -0.18 -17.78
CA LEU A 32 10.81 0.57 -17.89
C LEU A 32 9.62 -0.33 -18.26
N SER A 33 9.82 -1.28 -19.17
CA SER A 33 8.79 -2.25 -19.55
C SER A 33 8.35 -3.14 -18.38
N SER A 34 9.31 -3.61 -17.58
CA SER A 34 9.04 -4.48 -16.43
C SER A 34 8.32 -3.71 -15.31
N THR A 35 8.75 -2.48 -15.03
CA THR A 35 8.09 -1.59 -14.05
C THR A 35 6.63 -1.32 -14.43
N ILE A 36 6.38 -0.93 -15.68
CA ILE A 36 5.02 -0.64 -16.16
C ILE A 36 4.15 -1.90 -16.13
N PHE A 37 4.71 -3.06 -16.48
CA PHE A 37 4.00 -4.32 -16.45
C PHE A 37 3.52 -4.69 -15.04
N TYR A 38 4.41 -4.71 -14.06
CA TYR A 38 4.05 -5.06 -12.67
C TYR A 38 3.16 -4.00 -12.02
N GLN A 39 3.32 -2.72 -12.39
CA GLN A 39 2.40 -1.68 -11.96
C GLN A 39 0.98 -1.90 -12.48
N ASN A 40 0.82 -2.12 -13.79
CA ASN A 40 -0.50 -2.38 -14.39
C ASN A 40 -1.14 -3.66 -13.85
N LEU A 41 -0.32 -4.69 -13.61
CA LEU A 41 -0.78 -5.94 -13.01
C LEU A 41 -1.30 -5.71 -11.59
N GLY A 42 -0.60 -4.87 -10.80
CA GLY A 42 -1.01 -4.52 -9.44
C GLY A 42 -2.32 -3.76 -9.40
N GLU A 43 -2.48 -2.77 -10.30
CA GLU A 43 -3.74 -2.03 -10.42
C GLU A 43 -4.90 -2.94 -10.86
N TYR A 44 -4.67 -3.82 -11.84
CA TYR A 44 -5.68 -4.78 -12.26
C TYR A 44 -6.07 -5.74 -11.13
N ALA A 45 -5.09 -6.32 -10.43
CA ALA A 45 -5.31 -7.23 -9.32
C ALA A 45 -6.07 -6.55 -8.17
N ALA A 46 -5.66 -5.34 -7.78
CA ALA A 46 -6.34 -4.56 -6.74
C ALA A 46 -7.80 -4.29 -7.10
N ASN A 47 -8.08 -3.89 -8.35
CA ASN A 47 -9.44 -3.65 -8.85
C ASN A 47 -10.30 -4.93 -8.93
N GLN A 48 -9.68 -6.11 -8.99
CA GLN A 48 -10.37 -7.40 -8.91
C GLN A 48 -10.48 -7.92 -7.47
N GLY A 49 -9.98 -7.18 -6.48
CA GLY A 49 -9.93 -7.63 -5.08
C GLY A 49 -8.94 -8.77 -4.85
N VAL A 50 -7.93 -8.91 -5.70
CA VAL A 50 -6.87 -9.92 -5.59
C VAL A 50 -5.67 -9.33 -4.88
N THR A 51 -5.14 -10.07 -3.91
CA THR A 51 -3.91 -9.73 -3.18
C THR A 51 -2.74 -10.59 -3.66
N VAL A 52 -1.59 -9.97 -3.90
CA VAL A 52 -0.37 -10.63 -4.34
C VAL A 52 0.71 -10.43 -3.30
N SER A 53 1.20 -11.51 -2.70
CA SER A 53 2.36 -11.48 -1.79
C SER A 53 3.59 -12.07 -2.49
N VAL A 54 4.75 -11.50 -2.20
CA VAL A 54 6.04 -11.85 -2.82
C VAL A 54 6.93 -12.44 -1.73
N LEU A 55 7.30 -13.71 -1.89
CA LEU A 55 8.25 -14.40 -1.04
C LEU A 55 9.56 -14.59 -1.82
N SER A 56 10.64 -14.01 -1.32
CA SER A 56 11.98 -14.12 -1.89
C SER A 56 12.91 -14.86 -0.93
N ILE A 57 13.95 -15.48 -1.47
CA ILE A 57 14.95 -16.20 -0.69
C ILE A 57 16.15 -15.29 -0.46
N GLU A 58 16.70 -15.29 0.75
CA GLU A 58 17.93 -14.58 1.03
C GLU A 58 19.05 -14.99 0.06
N GLY A 59 19.75 -13.99 -0.49
CA GLY A 59 20.85 -14.21 -1.42
C GLY A 59 20.45 -14.36 -2.89
N THR A 60 19.16 -14.26 -3.24
CA THR A 60 18.72 -14.16 -4.64
C THR A 60 18.54 -12.71 -5.06
N ASP A 61 19.06 -12.34 -6.23
CA ASP A 61 18.85 -11.01 -6.83
C ASP A 61 17.47 -10.96 -7.48
N CYS A 62 16.45 -10.76 -6.66
CA CYS A 62 15.09 -10.51 -7.12
C CYS A 62 14.87 -9.00 -7.17
N ARG A 63 14.26 -8.51 -8.25
CA ARG A 63 13.88 -7.09 -8.34
C ARG A 63 12.67 -6.80 -7.44
N LEU A 64 12.95 -6.71 -6.15
CA LEU A 64 11.96 -6.47 -5.10
C LEU A 64 11.39 -5.05 -5.17
N ASP A 65 12.02 -4.13 -5.89
CA ASP A 65 11.50 -2.78 -6.09
C ASP A 65 10.21 -2.79 -6.93
N GLU A 66 10.18 -3.57 -8.02
CA GLU A 66 9.01 -3.70 -8.90
C GLU A 66 7.97 -4.64 -8.30
N LEU A 67 8.41 -5.77 -7.74
CA LEU A 67 7.54 -6.72 -7.09
C LEU A 67 6.95 -6.19 -5.77
N GLY A 68 7.67 -5.32 -5.08
CA GLY A 68 7.18 -4.68 -3.86
C GLY A 68 6.07 -3.70 -4.15
N ARG A 69 6.19 -2.90 -5.21
CA ARG A 69 5.08 -2.02 -5.64
C ARG A 69 3.82 -2.79 -6.01
N LEU A 70 3.97 -3.97 -6.62
CA LEU A 70 2.87 -4.89 -6.92
C LEU A 70 2.20 -5.37 -5.62
N ALA A 71 3.00 -5.85 -4.66
CA ALA A 71 2.50 -6.35 -3.39
C ALA A 71 1.79 -5.23 -2.61
N ASP A 72 2.44 -4.08 -2.46
CA ASP A 72 1.90 -2.90 -1.77
C ASP A 72 0.58 -2.43 -2.38
N ARG A 73 0.48 -2.39 -3.73
CA ARG A 73 -0.74 -1.95 -4.41
C ARG A 73 -1.92 -2.89 -4.17
N THR A 74 -1.65 -4.17 -3.96
CA THR A 74 -2.69 -5.21 -3.79
C THR A 74 -2.97 -5.57 -2.32
N GLY A 75 -2.28 -4.92 -1.38
CA GLY A 75 -2.37 -5.17 0.07
C GLY A 75 -1.65 -6.46 0.52
N GLY A 76 -0.68 -6.93 -0.27
CA GLY A 76 0.15 -8.10 0.04
C GLY A 76 1.42 -7.73 0.79
N LYS A 77 2.20 -8.75 1.18
CA LYS A 77 3.49 -8.58 1.86
C LYS A 77 4.65 -8.96 0.94
N VAL A 78 5.79 -8.28 1.12
CA VAL A 78 7.08 -8.72 0.58
C VAL A 78 7.90 -9.28 1.73
N VAL A 79 8.29 -10.55 1.64
CA VAL A 79 9.06 -11.23 2.67
C VAL A 79 10.34 -11.78 2.03
N ILE A 80 11.48 -11.51 2.65
CA ILE A 80 12.76 -12.13 2.31
C ILE A 80 13.05 -13.14 3.41
N ALA A 81 13.13 -14.41 3.06
CA ALA A 81 13.21 -15.50 4.00
C ALA A 81 14.46 -16.37 3.75
N SER A 82 15.06 -16.84 4.84
CA SER A 82 16.01 -17.92 4.79
C SER A 82 15.32 -19.22 4.33
N PRO A 83 15.99 -20.11 3.56
CA PRO A 83 15.42 -21.38 3.09
C PRO A 83 14.80 -22.25 4.21
N ASN A 84 15.37 -22.16 5.42
CA ASN A 84 14.93 -22.92 6.59
C ASN A 84 13.62 -22.38 7.21
N GLN A 85 13.23 -21.14 6.89
CA GLN A 85 12.04 -20.46 7.41
C GLN A 85 10.92 -20.31 6.37
N LEU A 86 11.15 -20.72 5.11
CA LEU A 86 10.16 -20.59 4.03
C LEU A 86 8.79 -21.19 4.39
N HIS A 87 8.77 -22.31 5.10
CA HIS A 87 7.52 -22.94 5.49
C HIS A 87 6.70 -22.06 6.45
N SER A 88 7.33 -21.50 7.48
CA SER A 88 6.64 -20.64 8.44
C SER A 88 6.17 -19.33 7.79
N GLU A 89 6.99 -18.74 6.92
CA GLU A 89 6.63 -17.52 6.19
C GLU A 89 5.45 -17.76 5.24
N PHE A 90 5.41 -18.91 4.58
CA PHE A 90 4.30 -19.28 3.71
C PHE A 90 3.00 -19.49 4.49
N GLU A 91 3.07 -20.13 5.67
CA GLU A 91 1.93 -20.27 6.56
C GLU A 91 1.40 -18.91 7.04
N GLU A 92 2.29 -17.98 7.42
CA GLU A 92 1.88 -16.63 7.84
C GLU A 92 1.13 -15.90 6.72
N ILE A 93 1.65 -15.92 5.49
CA ILE A 93 1.01 -15.31 4.32
C ILE A 93 -0.38 -15.92 4.07
N ILE A 94 -0.53 -17.23 4.25
CA ILE A 94 -1.82 -17.93 4.07
C ILE A 94 -2.81 -17.61 5.19
N GLN A 95 -2.33 -17.44 6.42
CA GLN A 95 -3.17 -17.10 7.57
C GLN A 95 -3.67 -15.66 7.48
N ASN A 96 -2.83 -14.76 6.97
CA ASN A 96 -3.12 -13.34 6.85
C ASN A 96 -3.89 -12.98 5.57
N ARG A 97 -4.97 -13.70 5.31
CA ARG A 97 -5.80 -13.49 4.11
C ARG A 97 -6.50 -12.14 4.14
N THR A 98 -6.68 -11.60 2.94
CA THR A 98 -7.54 -10.44 2.67
C THR A 98 -8.91 -10.68 3.28
N THR A 99 -9.27 -9.83 4.25
CA THR A 99 -10.54 -9.88 4.97
C THR A 99 -11.61 -9.10 4.21
N ALA A 100 -11.23 -8.00 3.56
CA ALA A 100 -12.13 -7.19 2.77
C ALA A 100 -11.40 -6.54 1.58
N THR A 101 -12.14 -6.27 0.50
CA THR A 101 -11.62 -5.62 -0.72
C THR A 101 -12.34 -4.30 -0.94
N HIS A 102 -11.69 -3.37 -1.66
CA HIS A 102 -12.25 -2.04 -1.97
C HIS A 102 -12.72 -1.26 -0.74
N CYS A 103 -11.95 -1.31 0.34
CA CYS A 103 -12.28 -0.61 1.57
C CYS A 103 -11.88 0.86 1.51
N ALA A 104 -12.74 1.71 2.05
CA ALA A 104 -12.45 3.11 2.33
C ALA A 104 -12.58 3.37 3.83
N VAL A 105 -11.66 4.16 4.38
CA VAL A 105 -11.69 4.60 5.77
C VAL A 105 -12.03 6.07 5.82
N THR A 106 -13.09 6.39 6.55
CA THR A 106 -13.48 7.78 6.84
C THR A 106 -13.15 8.11 8.28
N LEU A 107 -12.24 9.06 8.49
CA LEU A 107 -11.95 9.65 9.79
C LEU A 107 -12.75 10.94 9.96
N LEU A 108 -13.51 11.03 11.06
CA LEU A 108 -14.24 12.23 11.48
C LEU A 108 -13.56 12.81 12.72
N LEU A 109 -13.16 14.07 12.61
CA LEU A 109 -12.54 14.83 13.69
C LEU A 109 -13.54 15.88 14.23
N PRO A 110 -13.36 16.32 15.48
CA PRO A 110 -13.99 17.56 15.98
C PRO A 110 -13.61 18.76 15.11
N ARG A 111 -14.47 19.78 15.04
CA ARG A 111 -14.23 21.00 14.25
C ARG A 111 -13.00 21.80 14.70
N SER A 112 -12.53 21.57 15.93
CA SER A 112 -11.29 22.13 16.46
C SER A 112 -10.04 21.50 15.88
N LEU A 113 -10.15 20.40 15.13
CA LEU A 113 -9.03 19.71 14.48
C LEU A 113 -9.23 19.67 12.96
N ARG A 114 -8.12 19.78 12.22
CA ARG A 114 -8.06 19.68 10.77
C ARG A 114 -7.06 18.62 10.35
N MET A 115 -7.37 17.88 9.30
CA MET A 115 -6.46 16.92 8.68
C MET A 115 -5.24 17.64 8.08
N LYS A 116 -4.05 17.07 8.29
CA LYS A 116 -2.78 17.60 7.79
C LYS A 116 -2.22 16.68 6.71
N GLY A 117 -1.83 17.27 5.57
CA GLY A 117 -1.16 16.54 4.49
C GLY A 117 -2.09 15.67 3.63
N GLU A 118 -3.41 15.71 3.87
CA GLU A 118 -4.41 14.99 3.07
C GLU A 118 -5.13 15.93 2.09
N ARG A 119 -5.70 15.36 1.02
CA ARG A 119 -6.36 16.12 -0.06
C ARG A 119 -7.65 16.82 0.40
N GLU A 120 -8.24 16.36 1.50
CA GLU A 120 -9.39 16.98 2.16
C GLU A 120 -8.93 17.87 3.32
N ALA A 121 -9.04 19.20 3.15
CA ALA A 121 -8.74 20.18 4.19
C ALA A 121 -9.99 20.41 5.07
N GLY A 122 -10.17 19.59 6.11
CA GLY A 122 -11.31 19.74 7.01
C GLY A 122 -11.28 18.80 8.21
N HIS A 123 -12.44 18.66 8.84
CA HIS A 123 -12.68 17.76 9.99
C HIS A 123 -13.16 16.36 9.54
N LYS A 124 -13.12 16.08 8.24
CA LYS A 124 -13.43 14.78 7.64
C LYS A 124 -12.34 14.46 6.63
N CYS A 125 -11.85 13.23 6.66
CA CYS A 125 -10.99 12.67 5.62
C CYS A 125 -11.54 11.30 5.23
N THR A 126 -11.71 11.06 3.93
CA THR A 126 -11.94 9.72 3.39
C THR A 126 -10.72 9.29 2.58
N ARG A 127 -10.17 8.12 2.90
CA ARG A 127 -9.04 7.52 2.18
C ARG A 127 -9.40 6.12 1.71
N GLU A 128 -9.22 5.89 0.41
CA GLU A 128 -9.28 4.56 -0.17
C GLU A 128 -8.08 3.74 0.31
N VAL A 129 -8.35 2.56 0.86
CA VAL A 129 -7.35 1.63 1.42
C VAL A 129 -7.20 0.41 0.53
N GLY A 130 -8.23 0.06 -0.23
CA GLY A 130 -8.21 -1.10 -1.13
C GLY A 130 -8.40 -2.40 -0.37
N ASN A 131 -7.49 -3.35 -0.54
CA ASN A 131 -7.57 -4.66 0.11
C ASN A 131 -7.01 -4.59 1.53
N VAL A 132 -7.75 -5.12 2.49
CA VAL A 132 -7.44 -5.03 3.92
C VAL A 132 -7.32 -6.44 4.51
N ASN A 133 -6.27 -6.63 5.31
CA ASN A 133 -6.04 -7.79 6.16
C ASN A 133 -6.02 -7.36 7.65
N PRO A 134 -6.03 -8.29 8.62
CA PRO A 134 -6.00 -7.96 10.05
C PRO A 134 -4.80 -7.11 10.49
N ASP A 135 -3.69 -7.19 9.77
CA ASP A 135 -2.45 -6.44 10.06
C ASP A 135 -2.39 -5.07 9.36
N THR A 136 -3.44 -4.66 8.65
CA THR A 136 -3.40 -3.41 7.87
C THR A 136 -3.47 -2.20 8.80
N GLU A 137 -2.37 -1.44 8.85
CA GLU A 137 -2.26 -0.21 9.62
C GLU A 137 -2.35 1.04 8.73
N ILE A 138 -3.04 2.08 9.21
CA ILE A 138 -3.30 3.31 8.46
C ILE A 138 -2.94 4.51 9.33
N THR A 139 -1.89 5.23 8.91
CA THR A 139 -1.48 6.47 9.58
C THR A 139 -2.09 7.68 8.91
N MET A 140 -2.72 8.54 9.71
CA MET A 140 -3.28 9.84 9.31
C MET A 140 -2.78 10.93 10.26
N GLN A 141 -2.55 12.13 9.74
CA GLN A 141 -2.07 13.26 10.52
C GLN A 141 -3.14 14.35 10.64
N PHE A 142 -3.21 15.01 11.78
CA PHE A 142 -4.11 16.12 12.03
C PHE A 142 -3.44 17.20 12.90
N GLU A 143 -4.01 18.39 12.90
CA GLU A 143 -3.54 19.56 13.64
C GLU A 143 -4.72 20.33 14.24
N ALA A 144 -4.45 21.12 15.30
CA ALA A 144 -5.46 22.00 15.87
C ALA A 144 -5.77 23.17 14.93
N THR A 145 -7.03 23.58 14.90
CA THR A 145 -7.51 24.77 14.20
C THR A 145 -7.60 25.91 15.22
N ASP A 146 -7.05 27.07 14.91
CA ASP A 146 -7.05 28.27 15.79
C ASP A 146 -8.46 28.86 16.08
N GLN A 147 -9.53 28.23 15.62
CA GLN A 147 -10.90 28.78 15.73
C GLN A 147 -11.53 28.71 17.13
N ASP A 148 -10.93 28.00 18.09
CA ASP A 148 -11.45 27.87 19.46
C ASP A 148 -10.61 28.56 20.55
N ILE A 149 -9.58 29.36 20.20
CA ILE A 149 -8.92 30.24 21.18
C ILE A 149 -9.70 31.56 21.29
N GLY A 150 -10.94 31.46 21.78
CA GLY A 150 -11.84 32.59 21.99
C GLY A 150 -11.91 33.04 23.45
N GLY A 151 -11.08 34.02 23.83
CA GLY A 151 -11.53 35.12 24.71
C GLY A 151 -11.09 35.16 26.17
N GLU A 152 -9.93 35.78 26.43
CA GLU A 152 -9.82 36.74 27.55
C GLU A 152 -9.52 38.12 26.98
N LYS A 153 -10.59 38.89 26.71
CA LYS A 153 -10.48 40.35 26.65
C LYS A 153 -10.33 40.86 28.08
N LYS A 154 -9.12 41.23 28.50
CA LYS A 154 -8.95 42.09 29.68
C LYS A 154 -9.30 43.53 29.30
N ASN A 155 -10.54 43.93 29.59
CA ASN A 155 -11.00 45.31 29.60
C ASN A 155 -10.85 45.89 31.02
N GLY A 156 -10.33 47.12 31.12
CA GLY A 156 -10.27 47.97 32.32
C GLY A 156 -8.90 47.94 33.00
N LEU A 157 -8.17 49.03 33.24
CA LEU A 157 -8.63 50.37 33.61
C LEU A 157 -7.96 51.48 32.78
N ALA A 158 -8.75 52.50 32.45
CA ALA A 158 -8.29 53.85 32.17
C ALA A 158 -7.91 54.56 33.49
N ASN A 159 -6.93 55.46 33.42
CA ASN A 159 -6.80 56.74 34.15
C ASN A 159 -5.52 57.42 33.57
N THR A 160 -5.63 58.39 32.66
CA THR A 160 -5.81 59.84 32.85
C THR A 160 -4.57 60.57 33.38
N GLU A 161 -3.95 61.34 32.48
CA GLU A 161 -3.19 62.61 32.63
C GLU A 161 -2.45 62.93 33.95
N MET A 162 -1.12 63.07 33.89
CA MET A 162 -0.33 64.33 33.94
C MET A 162 1.17 64.04 33.86
#